data_AF-A0A4R6G4C5-F1
#
_entry.id   AF-A0A4R6G4C5-F1
#
_cell.length_a   1.000
_cell.length_b   1.000
_cell.length_c   1.000
_cell.angle_alpha   90.00
_cell.angle_beta   90.00
_cell.angle_gamma   90.00
#
_symmetry.space_group_name_H-M   'P 1'
#
loop_
_entity.id
_entity.type
_entity.pdbx_description
1 polymer ?
#
loop_
_entity_poly.entity_id
_entity_poly.type
_entity_poly.pdbx_seq_one_letter_code
_entity_poly.pdbx_strand_id
1 'polypeptide(L)'
;MRNGIITNTLVSELKELRTLVVEEGQPLLAKTIRLTYEHVDAYDSFNIAIPEDDPLEEGQEAPLQEETTGQESLDYLLSLMADPSNRVNEIELREYVRAFNEYAEEN
;
A
#
# COMPACT_ATOMS: atom_id res chain seq x y z
N MET A 1 -18.20 -9.00 -16.44
CA MET A 1 -18.30 -9.41 -15.03
C MET A 1 -17.11 -10.30 -14.69
N ARG A 2 -16.01 -9.74 -14.17
CA ARG A 2 -14.80 -10.47 -13.75
C ARG A 2 -14.07 -9.84 -12.55
N ASN A 3 -14.75 -9.10 -11.67
CA ASN A 3 -14.04 -8.29 -10.66
C ASN A 3 -14.27 -8.72 -9.20
N GLY A 4 -15.36 -9.42 -8.87
CA GLY A 4 -15.63 -9.82 -7.47
C GLY A 4 -14.80 -11.00 -6.93
N ILE A 5 -14.01 -11.68 -7.77
CA ILE A 5 -13.21 -12.87 -7.37
C ILE A 5 -11.75 -12.50 -7.04
N ILE A 6 -11.29 -11.30 -7.41
CA ILE A 6 -9.90 -10.88 -7.16
C ILE A 6 -9.78 -10.14 -5.81
N THR A 7 -10.75 -9.29 -5.45
CA THR A 7 -10.72 -8.52 -4.19
C THR A 7 -10.94 -9.40 -2.95
N ASN A 8 -11.95 -10.27 -2.95
CA ASN A 8 -12.23 -11.16 -1.81
C ASN A 8 -11.08 -12.13 -1.50
N THR A 9 -10.46 -12.70 -2.54
CA THR A 9 -9.33 -13.61 -2.38
C THR A 9 -8.11 -12.87 -1.82
N LEU A 10 -7.76 -11.72 -2.39
CA LEU A 10 -6.68 -10.86 -1.91
C LEU A 10 -6.87 -10.46 -0.44
N VAL A 11 -8.07 -10.01 -0.06
CA VAL A 11 -8.38 -9.63 1.33
C VAL A 11 -8.20 -10.82 2.28
N SER A 12 -8.64 -12.02 1.89
CA SER A 12 -8.46 -13.23 2.71
C SER A 12 -6.99 -13.59 2.88
N GLU A 13 -6.22 -13.62 1.78
CA GLU A 13 -4.79 -13.95 1.79
C GLU A 13 -3.97 -12.95 2.61
N LEU A 14 -4.28 -11.65 2.52
CA LEU A 14 -3.62 -10.63 3.33
C LEU A 14 -3.96 -10.76 4.82
N LYS A 15 -5.20 -11.14 5.17
CA LYS A 15 -5.58 -11.43 6.57
C LYS A 15 -4.81 -12.63 7.13
N GLU A 16 -4.62 -13.67 6.34
CA GLU A 16 -3.81 -14.84 6.70
C GLU A 16 -2.32 -14.47 6.85
N LEU A 17 -1.75 -13.79 5.86
CA LEU A 17 -0.36 -13.33 5.88
C LEU A 17 -0.07 -12.45 7.11
N ARG A 18 -0.98 -11.55 7.46
CA ARG A 18 -0.83 -10.70 8.66
C ARG A 18 -0.63 -11.52 9.92
N THR A 19 -1.33 -12.65 10.05
CA THR A 19 -1.23 -13.51 11.24
C THR A 19 0.20 -14.03 11.40
N LEU A 20 0.80 -14.50 10.30
CA LEU A 20 2.19 -14.97 10.28
C LEU A 20 3.18 -13.83 10.61
N VAL A 21 3.00 -12.66 9.98
CA VAL A 21 3.88 -11.50 10.17
C VAL A 21 3.85 -10.95 11.61
N VAL A 22 2.69 -11.05 12.28
CA VAL A 22 2.58 -10.70 13.71
C VAL A 22 3.38 -11.66 14.58
N GLU A 23 3.33 -12.96 14.29
CA GLU A 23 4.12 -13.98 15.01
C GLU A 23 5.64 -13.78 14.84
N GLU A 24 6.06 -13.29 13.67
CA GLU A 24 7.46 -12.93 13.37
C GLU A 24 7.91 -11.62 14.01
N GLY A 25 7.01 -10.86 14.64
CA GLY A 25 7.36 -9.62 15.34
C GLY A 25 7.72 -8.47 14.40
N GLN A 26 7.11 -8.40 13.22
CA GLN A 26 7.33 -7.33 12.24
C GLN A 26 6.17 -6.30 12.25
N PRO A 27 6.12 -5.35 13.21
CA PRO A 27 4.95 -4.51 13.46
C PRO A 27 4.60 -3.56 12.32
N LEU A 28 5.61 -3.02 11.62
CA LEU A 28 5.38 -2.15 10.47
C LEU A 28 4.68 -2.93 9.36
N LEU A 29 5.24 -4.07 8.96
CA LEU A 29 4.68 -4.92 7.92
C LEU A 29 3.26 -5.41 8.28
N ALA A 30 3.05 -5.84 9.52
CA ALA A 30 1.72 -6.24 10.01
C ALA A 30 0.69 -5.08 9.96
N LYS A 31 1.14 -3.84 10.19
CA LYS A 31 0.30 -2.64 10.07
C LYS A 31 0.01 -2.32 8.60
N THR A 32 1.01 -2.37 7.72
CA THR A 32 0.83 -2.11 6.30
C THR A 32 -0.14 -3.11 5.68
N ILE A 33 0.08 -4.43 5.87
CA ILE A 33 -0.82 -5.48 5.37
C ILE A 33 -2.25 -5.26 5.84
N ARG A 34 -2.43 -4.88 7.12
CA ARG A 34 -3.75 -4.56 7.68
C ARG A 34 -4.44 -3.44 6.91
N LEU A 35 -3.75 -2.31 6.75
CA LEU A 35 -4.31 -1.15 6.06
C LEU A 35 -4.60 -1.47 4.59
N THR A 36 -3.73 -2.25 3.93
CA THR A 36 -3.96 -2.71 2.55
C THR A 36 -5.27 -3.45 2.40
N TYR A 37 -5.55 -4.48 3.22
CA TYR A 37 -6.81 -5.21 3.08
C TYR A 37 -8.02 -4.40 3.56
N GLU A 38 -7.87 -3.54 4.58
CA GLU A 38 -8.97 -2.68 5.05
C GLU A 38 -9.38 -1.70 3.94
N HIS A 39 -8.41 -1.14 3.21
CA HIS A 39 -8.65 -0.27 2.08
C HIS A 39 -9.38 -1.00 0.94
N VAL A 40 -8.87 -2.15 0.51
CA VAL A 40 -9.49 -2.92 -0.58
C VAL A 40 -10.91 -3.37 -0.21
N ASP A 41 -11.14 -3.77 1.06
CA ASP A 41 -12.46 -4.19 1.56
C ASP A 41 -13.44 -3.00 1.64
N ALA A 42 -12.96 -1.80 2.00
CA ALA A 42 -13.79 -0.61 2.11
C ALA A 42 -14.18 0.00 0.76
N TYR A 43 -13.28 -0.01 -0.22
CA TYR A 43 -13.45 0.73 -1.48
C TYR A 43 -13.64 -0.16 -2.72
N ASP A 44 -13.50 -1.48 -2.59
CA ASP A 44 -13.50 -2.46 -3.71
C ASP A 44 -12.48 -2.10 -4.82
N SER A 45 -11.45 -1.35 -4.45
CA SER A 45 -10.37 -0.90 -5.31
C SER A 45 -9.13 -0.53 -4.48
N PHE A 46 -8.01 -0.32 -5.16
CA PHE A 46 -6.79 0.22 -4.54
C PHE A 46 -6.59 1.65 -5.01
N ASN A 47 -6.68 2.62 -4.09
CA ASN A 47 -6.73 4.06 -4.40
C ASN A 47 -5.61 4.83 -3.69
N ILE A 48 -4.54 4.15 -3.31
CA ILE A 48 -3.35 4.77 -2.76
C ILE A 48 -2.35 4.93 -3.91
N ALA A 49 -1.78 6.11 -4.06
CA ALA A 49 -0.73 6.35 -5.04
C ALA A 49 0.62 5.83 -4.54
N ILE A 50 1.55 5.59 -5.47
CA ILE A 50 2.94 5.31 -5.11
C ILE A 50 3.51 6.54 -4.38
N PRO A 51 4.11 6.40 -3.18
CA PRO A 51 4.77 7.50 -2.49
C PRO A 51 5.83 8.16 -3.38
N GLU A 52 5.83 9.48 -3.42
CA GLU A 52 6.86 10.22 -4.17
C GLU A 52 8.19 10.22 -3.39
N ASP A 53 9.28 9.99 -4.10
CA ASP A 53 10.64 9.92 -3.53
C ASP A 53 11.21 11.30 -3.13
N ASP A 54 10.65 12.41 -3.64
CA ASP A 54 11.18 13.76 -3.42
C ASP A 54 10.09 14.76 -2.99
N PRO A 55 10.34 15.59 -1.96
CA PRO A 55 9.55 16.79 -1.77
C PRO A 55 9.75 17.68 -3.00
N LEU A 56 8.66 17.96 -3.72
CA LEU A 56 8.67 18.93 -4.82
C LEU A 56 9.36 20.23 -4.37
N GLU A 57 10.50 20.57 -4.97
CA GLU A 57 11.14 21.86 -4.74
C GLU A 57 10.20 22.99 -5.21
N GLU A 58 9.99 24.02 -4.37
CA GLU A 58 9.17 25.18 -4.72
C GLU A 58 9.62 25.78 -6.07
N GLY A 59 8.80 25.62 -7.10
CA GLY A 59 9.04 26.16 -8.44
C GLY A 59 9.39 25.14 -9.53
N GLN A 60 9.49 23.85 -9.21
CA GLN A 60 9.50 22.80 -10.23
C GLN A 60 8.06 22.40 -10.58
N GLU A 61 7.73 22.38 -11.88
CA GLU A 61 6.53 21.71 -12.35
C GLU A 61 6.66 20.24 -11.96
N ALA A 62 5.66 19.70 -11.24
CA ALA A 62 5.60 18.27 -10.96
C ALA A 62 5.83 17.53 -12.29
N PRO A 63 6.77 16.56 -12.34
CA PRO A 63 6.95 15.77 -13.56
C PRO A 63 5.57 15.25 -13.98
N LEU A 64 5.31 15.21 -15.29
CA LEU A 64 4.12 14.54 -15.84
C LEU A 64 4.13 13.11 -15.30
N GLN A 65 3.42 12.89 -14.19
CA GLN A 65 3.25 11.56 -13.63
C GLN A 65 2.54 10.75 -14.72
N GLU A 66 3.17 9.67 -15.18
CA GLU A 66 2.38 8.63 -15.82
C GLU A 66 1.26 8.28 -14.82
N GLU A 67 0.02 8.25 -15.28
CA GLU A 67 -1.12 7.88 -14.44
C GLU A 67 -0.89 6.46 -13.92
N THR A 68 -0.27 6.34 -12.74
CA THR A 68 -0.05 5.05 -12.10
C THR A 68 -1.41 4.52 -11.66
N THR A 69 -1.74 3.34 -12.15
CA THR A 69 -2.99 2.68 -11.81
C THR A 69 -2.93 2.14 -10.38
N GLY A 70 -4.10 1.97 -9.76
CA GLY A 70 -4.19 1.31 -8.45
C GLY A 70 -3.58 -0.09 -8.44
N GLN A 71 -3.58 -0.80 -9.57
CA GLN A 71 -2.91 -2.09 -9.69
C GLN A 71 -1.39 -1.96 -9.62
N GLU A 72 -0.80 -1.00 -10.32
CA GLU A 72 0.65 -0.77 -10.30
C GLU A 72 1.13 -0.34 -8.91
N SER A 73 0.35 0.51 -8.23
CA SER A 73 0.67 0.87 -6.85
C SER A 73 0.54 -0.30 -5.88
N LEU A 74 -0.48 -1.16 -6.03
CA LEU A 74 -0.60 -2.38 -5.25
C LEU A 74 0.58 -3.34 -5.51
N ASP A 75 0.93 -3.58 -6.77
CA ASP A 75 2.06 -4.45 -7.15
C ASP A 75 3.37 -3.92 -6.57
N TYR A 76 3.56 -2.60 -6.61
CA TYR A 76 4.72 -1.96 -6.00
C TYR A 76 4.75 -2.17 -4.48
N LEU A 77 3.63 -1.91 -3.79
CA LEU A 77 3.51 -2.13 -2.35
C LEU A 77 3.83 -3.59 -1.97
N LEU A 78 3.32 -4.57 -2.72
CA LEU A 78 3.62 -5.99 -2.50
C LEU A 78 5.11 -6.29 -2.70
N SER A 79 5.79 -5.60 -3.61
CA SER A 79 7.24 -5.74 -3.80
C SER A 79 8.04 -5.22 -2.59
N LEU A 80 7.60 -4.12 -1.96
CA LEU A 80 8.19 -3.60 -0.72
C LEU A 80 8.01 -4.58 0.44
N MET A 81 6.83 -5.20 0.53
CA MET A 81 6.52 -6.20 1.55
C MET A 81 7.37 -7.47 1.44
N ALA A 82 7.95 -7.77 0.27
CA ALA A 82 8.78 -8.94 0.05
C ALA A 82 10.19 -8.83 0.67
N ASP A 83 10.70 -7.62 0.88
CA ASP A 83 11.93 -7.35 1.64
C ASP A 83 11.73 -6.14 2.56
N PRO A 84 10.95 -6.28 3.65
CA PRO A 84 10.63 -5.19 4.56
C PRO A 84 11.83 -4.73 5.40
N SER A 85 12.94 -5.49 5.35
CA SER A 85 14.18 -5.21 6.08
C SER A 85 15.10 -4.25 5.33
N ASN A 86 14.88 -4.08 4.03
CA ASN A 86 15.56 -3.08 3.24
C ASN A 86 15.18 -1.68 3.75
N ARG A 87 16.19 -0.84 3.99
CA ARG A 87 15.98 0.51 4.55
C ARG A 87 15.08 1.39 3.70
N VAL A 88 15.19 1.31 2.37
CA VAL A 88 14.35 2.08 1.45
C VAL A 88 12.91 1.57 1.53
N ASN A 89 12.71 0.26 1.44
CA ASN A 89 11.40 -0.35 1.59
C ASN A 89 10.76 -0.02 2.94
N GLU A 90 11.52 0.00 4.04
CA GLU A 90 11.00 0.37 5.36
C GLU A 90 10.49 1.82 5.38
N ILE A 91 11.21 2.75 4.74
CA ILE A 91 10.81 4.16 4.64
C ILE A 91 9.51 4.25 3.82
N GLU A 92 9.47 3.65 2.65
CA GLU A 92 8.31 3.73 1.78
C GLU A 92 7.08 3.01 2.34
N LEU A 93 7.25 1.88 3.06
CA LEU A 93 6.18 1.24 3.80
C LEU A 93 5.55 2.19 4.84
N ARG A 94 6.35 3.08 5.45
CA ARG A 94 5.84 4.11 6.38
C ARG A 94 5.07 5.18 5.64
N GLU A 95 5.52 5.57 4.45
CA GLU A 95 4.81 6.54 3.61
C GLU A 95 3.48 5.98 3.10
N TYR A 96 3.44 4.73 2.66
CA TYR A 96 2.17 4.04 2.39
C TYR A 96 1.26 4.02 3.62
N VAL A 97 1.79 3.74 4.82
CA VAL A 97 1.00 3.79 6.05
C VAL A 97 0.41 5.18 6.30
N ARG A 98 1.15 6.27 6.01
CA ARG A 98 0.62 7.63 6.11
C ARG A 98 -0.50 7.84 5.10
N ALA A 99 -0.23 7.54 3.83
CA ALA A 99 -1.18 7.70 2.73
C ALA A 99 -2.51 6.94 2.98
N PHE A 100 -2.45 5.72 3.53
CA PHE A 100 -3.67 5.00 3.92
C PHE A 100 -4.50 5.74 4.98
N ASN A 101 -3.85 6.31 6.01
CA ASN A 101 -4.60 7.02 7.05
C ASN A 101 -5.15 8.35 6.52
N GLU A 102 -4.36 9.09 5.74
CA GLU A 102 -4.80 10.34 5.09
C GLU A 102 -6.00 10.08 4.19
N TYR A 103 -5.94 9.08 3.31
CA TYR A 103 -7.06 8.71 2.46
C TYR A 103 -8.31 8.31 3.27
N ALA A 104 -8.15 7.57 4.36
CA ALA A 104 -9.26 7.16 5.23
C ALA A 104 -9.83 8.31 6.09
N GLU A 105 -9.09 9.40 6.29
CA GLU A 105 -9.59 10.61 6.94
C GLU A 105 -10.38 11.51 5.96
N GLU A 106 -10.05 11.43 4.67
CA GLU A 106 -10.66 12.21 3.60
C GLU A 106 -11.90 11.58 2.96
N ASN A 107 -12.19 10.30 3.23
CA ASN A 107 -13.28 9.52 2.62
C ASN A 107 -14.11 8.75 3.66
#